data_AF-A6HVL2-F1
#
_entry.id   AF-A6HVL2-F1
#
_cell.length_a   1.000
_cell.length_b   1.000
_cell.length_c   1.000
_cell.angle_alpha   90.00
_cell.angle_beta   90.00
_cell.angle_gamma   90.00
#
_symmetry.space_group_name_H-M   'P 1'
#
loop_
_entity.id
_entity.type
_entity.pdbx_description
1 polymer ?
#
loop_
_entity_poly.entity_id
_entity_poly.type
_entity_poly.pdbx_seq_one_letter_code
_entity_poly.pdbx_strand_id
1 'polypeptide(L)'
;MDLKKEYLALQKASMASLKKTISQIKLESEMETESKAPPAGSGQQCSTQEKVSAQGPQFVTGVIVKILSEDPLPGRKQVKDILATISEVVYIDLLEGDTECHARFKTPEDAQAVMNAQTEIKKKHSWNLEILSGDHEQRYWQKILVDRQAKLNQPREKKRGTEKLITKAEKIRLAKTQQASQHIRFSEYD
;
A
#
# COMPACT_ATOMS: atom_id res chain seq x y z
N MET A 1 -49.41 -8.89 9.93
CA MET A 1 -48.24 -9.79 9.86
C MET A 1 -47.65 -9.89 8.44
N ASP A 2 -48.33 -9.39 7.42
CA ASP A 2 -47.95 -9.60 6.02
C ASP A 2 -46.89 -8.63 5.49
N LEU A 3 -46.87 -7.39 5.98
CA LEU A 3 -45.80 -6.42 5.68
C LEU A 3 -44.40 -6.97 5.96
N LYS A 4 -44.23 -7.72 7.06
CA LYS A 4 -42.95 -8.35 7.42
C LYS A 4 -42.55 -9.45 6.43
N LYS A 5 -43.53 -10.20 5.91
CA LYS A 5 -43.29 -11.27 4.93
C LYS A 5 -42.92 -10.68 3.56
N GLU A 6 -43.64 -9.66 3.12
CA GLU A 6 -43.35 -8.94 1.87
C GLU A 6 -41.97 -8.28 1.91
N TYR A 7 -41.64 -7.61 3.02
CA TYR A 7 -40.32 -7.03 3.22
C TYR A 7 -39.19 -8.07 3.09
N LEU A 8 -39.34 -9.23 3.75
CA LEU A 8 -38.35 -10.31 3.66
C LEU A 8 -38.27 -10.93 2.26
N ALA A 9 -39.40 -11.05 1.57
CA ALA A 9 -39.43 -11.55 0.20
C ALA A 9 -38.69 -10.60 -0.75
N LEU A 10 -38.97 -9.29 -0.65
CA LEU A 10 -38.30 -8.26 -1.43
C LEU A 10 -36.80 -8.21 -1.13
N GLN A 11 -36.41 -8.31 0.15
CA GLN A 11 -35.01 -8.37 0.55
C GLN A 11 -34.28 -9.58 -0.05
N LYS A 12 -34.89 -10.77 -0.03
CA LYS A 12 -34.32 -11.99 -0.62
C LYS A 12 -34.20 -11.88 -2.14
N ALA A 13 -35.22 -11.37 -2.82
CA ALA A 13 -35.22 -11.18 -4.26
C ALA A 13 -34.15 -10.18 -4.70
N SER A 14 -34.04 -9.04 -4.01
CA SER A 14 -33.00 -8.03 -4.23
C SER A 14 -31.60 -8.61 -4.03
N MET A 15 -31.37 -9.34 -2.92
CA MET A 15 -30.08 -9.99 -2.67
C MET A 15 -29.74 -11.07 -3.70
N ALA A 16 -30.72 -11.83 -4.18
CA ALA A 16 -30.52 -12.86 -5.21
C ALA A 16 -30.10 -12.23 -6.54
N SER A 17 -30.79 -11.16 -6.96
CA SER A 17 -30.45 -10.39 -8.16
C SER A 17 -29.02 -9.83 -8.07
N LEU A 18 -28.67 -9.18 -6.95
CA LEU A 18 -27.34 -8.61 -6.74
C LEU A 18 -26.22 -9.68 -6.76
N LYS A 19 -26.45 -10.85 -6.16
CA LYS A 19 -25.47 -11.95 -6.21
C LYS A 19 -25.29 -12.48 -7.64
N LYS A 20 -26.38 -12.58 -8.41
CA LYS A 20 -26.35 -13.04 -9.79
C LYS A 20 -25.55 -12.09 -10.68
N THR A 21 -25.80 -10.79 -10.59
CA THR A 21 -25.05 -9.78 -11.37
C THR A 21 -23.58 -9.77 -11.02
N ILE A 22 -23.22 -9.81 -9.73
CA ILE A 22 -21.82 -9.91 -9.28
C ILE A 22 -21.14 -11.17 -9.82
N SER A 23 -21.84 -12.31 -9.84
CA SER A 23 -21.29 -13.57 -10.37
C SER A 23 -21.08 -13.51 -11.88
N GLN A 24 -22.03 -12.94 -12.61
CA GLN A 24 -21.96 -12.81 -14.06
C GLN A 24 -20.78 -11.91 -14.48
N ILE A 25 -20.61 -10.75 -13.83
CA ILE A 25 -19.47 -9.86 -14.11
C ILE A 25 -18.13 -10.57 -13.84
N LYS A 26 -18.05 -11.44 -12.82
CA LYS A 26 -16.83 -12.21 -12.55
C LYS A 26 -16.51 -13.19 -13.69
N LEU A 27 -17.52 -13.89 -14.20
CA LEU A 27 -17.35 -14.82 -15.32
C LEU A 27 -16.95 -14.08 -16.60
N GLU A 28 -17.60 -12.96 -16.91
CA GLU A 28 -17.26 -12.13 -18.08
C GLU A 28 -15.81 -11.61 -17.99
N SER A 29 -15.34 -11.21 -16.80
CA SER A 29 -13.95 -10.79 -16.63
C SER A 29 -12.91 -11.91 -16.81
N GLU A 30 -13.28 -13.17 -16.54
CA GLU A 30 -12.39 -14.32 -16.72
C GLU A 30 -12.31 -14.73 -18.20
N MET A 31 -13.40 -14.54 -18.96
CA MET A 31 -13.52 -14.94 -20.36
C MET A 31 -12.89 -13.93 -21.35
N GLU A 32 -12.81 -12.64 -21.00
CA GLU A 32 -12.14 -11.60 -21.79
C GLU A 32 -10.59 -11.68 -21.76
N THR A 33 -10.00 -12.62 -20.99
CA THR A 33 -8.53 -12.72 -20.83
C THR A 33 -7.90 -13.81 -21.72
N GLU A 34 -8.66 -14.48 -22.61
CA GLU A 34 -8.18 -15.66 -23.35
C GLU A 34 -7.92 -15.42 -24.86
N SER A 35 -7.62 -14.18 -25.26
CA SER A 35 -7.18 -13.88 -26.64
C SER A 35 -6.12 -12.78 -26.69
N LYS A 36 -4.90 -13.12 -26.24
CA LYS A 36 -3.58 -12.71 -26.80
C LYS A 36 -2.46 -13.16 -25.86
N ALA A 37 -1.48 -13.91 -26.37
CA ALA A 37 -0.20 -14.20 -25.69
C ALA A 37 0.85 -13.12 -26.05
N PRO A 38 1.97 -13.00 -25.30
CA PRO A 38 2.13 -12.97 -23.84
C PRO A 38 2.35 -11.52 -23.35
N PRO A 39 2.12 -11.18 -22.07
CA PRO A 39 2.62 -9.92 -21.54
C PRO A 39 4.10 -10.07 -21.19
N ALA A 40 4.95 -9.36 -21.93
CA ALA A 40 6.27 -8.99 -21.46
C ALA A 40 6.12 -8.14 -20.18
N GLY A 41 6.84 -8.58 -19.15
CA GLY A 41 7.19 -7.90 -17.90
C GLY A 41 6.55 -6.54 -17.61
N SER A 42 5.42 -6.58 -16.89
CA SER A 42 5.23 -5.65 -15.77
C SER A 42 5.32 -6.50 -14.53
N GLY A 43 6.56 -6.78 -14.14
CA GLY A 43 6.90 -7.24 -12.81
C GLY A 43 6.42 -6.17 -11.84
N GLN A 44 5.17 -6.29 -11.42
CA GLN A 44 4.81 -5.94 -10.08
C GLN A 44 5.82 -6.71 -9.24
N GLN A 45 6.81 -5.99 -8.69
CA GLN A 45 7.74 -6.50 -7.70
C GLN A 45 6.87 -6.85 -6.50
N CYS A 46 6.23 -8.01 -6.62
CA CYS A 46 5.85 -8.87 -5.54
C CYS A 46 7.18 -9.15 -4.90
N SER A 47 7.56 -8.27 -3.97
CA SER A 47 8.54 -8.58 -2.94
C SER A 47 8.17 -9.98 -2.51
N THR A 48 9.01 -10.93 -2.86
CA THR A 48 8.98 -12.29 -2.38
C THR A 48 8.65 -12.19 -0.91
N GLN A 49 7.39 -12.46 -0.57
CA GLN A 49 6.98 -12.53 0.81
C GLN A 49 7.55 -13.86 1.27
N GLU A 50 8.85 -13.84 1.58
CA GLU A 50 9.44 -14.73 2.56
C GLU A 50 8.47 -14.71 3.73
N LYS A 51 7.72 -15.80 3.83
CA LYS A 51 6.88 -16.25 4.93
C LYS A 51 7.02 -15.33 6.14
N VAL A 52 6.28 -14.21 6.14
CA VAL A 52 6.45 -13.15 7.14
C VAL A 52 6.13 -13.81 8.47
N SER A 53 7.16 -13.98 9.30
CA SER A 53 6.99 -14.60 10.60
C SER A 53 5.90 -13.83 11.35
N ALA A 54 5.04 -14.54 12.07
CA ALA A 54 4.00 -13.91 12.88
C ALA A 54 4.57 -12.87 13.89
N GLN A 55 5.88 -12.92 14.12
CA GLN A 55 6.65 -12.18 15.11
C GLN A 55 6.93 -10.70 14.74
N GLY A 56 6.54 -10.22 13.56
CA GLY A 56 6.75 -8.81 13.19
C GLY A 56 8.20 -8.52 12.77
N PRO A 57 8.53 -7.24 12.51
CA PRO A 57 9.87 -6.88 12.04
C PRO A 57 10.90 -7.08 13.15
N GLN A 58 12.03 -7.71 12.83
CA GLN A 58 13.12 -7.95 13.76
C GLN A 58 13.96 -6.68 13.95
N PHE A 59 14.47 -6.50 15.16
CA PHE A 59 15.40 -5.42 15.47
C PHE A 59 16.72 -5.66 14.73
N VAL A 60 17.10 -4.69 13.91
CA VAL A 60 18.40 -4.61 13.24
C VAL A 60 18.92 -3.22 13.49
N THR A 61 20.19 -3.11 13.87
CA THR A 61 20.84 -1.83 14.20
C THR A 61 21.28 -1.09 12.94
N GLY A 62 21.20 0.24 12.97
CA GLY A 62 21.70 1.11 11.91
C GLY A 62 20.87 1.10 10.63
N VAL A 63 19.62 0.63 10.67
CA VAL A 63 18.75 0.54 9.48
C VAL A 63 17.69 1.63 9.40
N ILE A 64 17.68 2.55 10.38
CA ILE A 64 16.68 3.60 10.47
C ILE A 64 17.33 4.96 10.28
N VAL A 65 16.94 5.64 9.22
CA VAL A 65 17.40 6.99 8.90
C VAL A 65 16.28 7.98 9.22
N LYS A 66 16.58 8.92 10.10
CA LYS A 66 15.78 10.11 10.36
C LYS A 66 16.10 11.16 9.30
N ILE A 67 15.06 11.75 8.73
CA ILE A 67 15.15 12.82 7.73
C ILE A 67 14.42 14.04 8.30
N LEU A 68 15.12 15.17 8.31
CA LEU A 68 14.63 16.46 8.79
C LEU A 68 14.68 17.47 7.64
N SER A 69 13.59 18.19 7.45
CA SER A 69 13.44 19.26 6.46
C SER A 69 13.01 20.56 7.13
N GLU A 70 13.37 21.70 6.56
CA GLU A 70 12.89 23.01 7.03
C GLU A 70 11.44 23.24 6.60
N ASP A 71 11.10 22.80 5.39
CA ASP A 71 9.75 22.81 4.83
C ASP A 71 9.05 21.46 5.02
N PRO A 72 7.69 21.40 5.01
CA PRO A 72 6.95 20.14 5.07
C PRO A 72 7.41 19.16 4.00
N LEU A 73 7.64 17.91 4.40
CA LEU A 73 8.13 16.89 3.49
C LEU A 73 7.09 16.57 2.41
N PRO A 74 7.54 16.25 1.18
CA PRO A 74 6.63 15.80 0.13
C PRO A 74 5.99 14.47 0.53
N GLY A 75 4.90 14.09 -0.14
CA GLY A 75 4.14 12.89 0.23
C GLY A 75 5.00 11.61 0.27
N ARG A 76 4.61 10.64 1.11
CA ARG A 76 5.35 9.39 1.39
C ARG A 76 5.90 8.69 0.14
N LYS A 77 5.13 8.68 -0.96
CA LYS A 77 5.54 8.07 -2.22
C LYS A 77 6.75 8.78 -2.83
N GLN A 78 6.75 10.12 -2.87
CA GLN A 78 7.85 10.89 -3.46
C GLN A 78 9.13 10.72 -2.65
N VAL A 79 9.05 10.78 -1.32
CA VAL A 79 10.20 10.52 -0.43
C VAL A 79 10.73 9.10 -0.68
N LYS A 80 9.84 8.11 -0.83
CA LYS A 80 10.25 6.74 -1.17
C LYS A 80 10.97 6.66 -2.49
N ASP A 81 10.44 7.27 -3.53
CA ASP A 81 11.01 7.18 -4.88
C ASP A 81 12.41 7.85 -4.93
N ILE A 82 12.59 8.96 -4.22
CA ILE A 82 13.89 9.65 -4.10
C ILE A 82 14.91 8.75 -3.41
N LEU A 83 14.57 8.19 -2.25
CA LEU A 83 15.49 7.32 -1.50
C LEU A 83 15.74 5.98 -2.20
N ALA A 84 14.72 5.43 -2.87
CA ALA A 84 14.80 4.20 -3.65
C ALA A 84 15.71 4.31 -4.89
N THR A 85 16.03 5.54 -5.32
CA THR A 85 17.04 5.76 -6.37
C THR A 85 18.45 5.39 -5.90
N ILE A 86 18.69 5.43 -4.58
CA ILE A 86 20.00 5.15 -3.98
C ILE A 86 20.04 3.73 -3.39
N SER A 87 19.04 3.35 -2.59
CA SER A 87 19.00 2.04 -1.92
C SER A 87 17.59 1.57 -1.61
N GLU A 88 17.41 0.27 -1.41
CA GLU A 88 16.07 -0.32 -1.24
C GLU A 88 15.42 0.08 0.10
N VAL A 89 14.31 0.83 0.02
CA VAL A 89 13.53 1.27 1.19
C VAL A 89 12.38 0.32 1.49
N VAL A 90 12.39 -0.25 2.70
CA VAL A 90 11.36 -1.19 3.18
C VAL A 90 10.10 -0.45 3.63
N TYR A 91 10.27 0.64 4.39
CA TYR A 91 9.14 1.39 4.94
C TYR A 91 9.49 2.86 5.18
N ILE A 92 8.50 3.74 5.05
CA ILE A 92 8.63 5.16 5.39
C ILE A 92 7.50 5.54 6.35
N ASP A 93 7.88 5.94 7.55
CA ASP A 93 7.00 6.57 8.52
C ASP A 93 7.03 8.08 8.29
N LEU A 94 5.95 8.60 7.72
CA LEU A 94 5.72 10.02 7.44
C LEU A 94 4.23 10.28 7.58
N LEU A 95 3.87 11.32 8.33
CA LEU A 95 2.52 11.87 8.37
C LEU A 95 2.43 13.06 7.41
N GLU A 96 1.23 13.31 6.90
CA GLU A 96 1.01 14.41 5.97
C GLU A 96 1.21 15.75 6.68
N GLY A 97 2.13 16.58 6.15
CA GLY A 97 2.46 17.88 6.72
C GLY A 97 3.62 17.89 7.72
N ASP A 98 4.18 16.72 8.07
CA ASP A 98 5.34 16.66 8.96
C ASP A 98 6.62 17.12 8.24
N THR A 99 7.50 17.78 9.01
CA THR A 99 8.85 18.17 8.60
C THR A 99 9.90 17.10 8.91
N GLU A 100 9.49 16.04 9.62
CA GLU A 100 10.32 14.90 9.97
C GLU A 100 9.76 13.59 9.40
N CYS A 101 10.64 12.71 8.94
CA CYS A 101 10.25 11.35 8.60
C CYS A 101 11.34 10.34 8.96
N HIS A 102 10.94 9.08 9.04
CA HIS A 102 11.83 7.98 9.36
C HIS A 102 11.73 6.92 8.26
N ALA A 103 12.85 6.67 7.58
CA ALA A 103 12.97 5.65 6.56
C ALA A 103 13.65 4.41 7.14
N ARG A 104 13.07 3.24 6.90
CA ARG A 104 13.62 1.94 7.30
C ARG A 104 14.15 1.19 6.08
N PHE A 105 15.40 0.77 6.18
CA PHE A 105 16.12 0.00 5.18
C PHE A 105 16.16 -1.48 5.56
N LYS A 106 16.54 -2.33 4.60
CA LYS A 106 16.66 -3.78 4.82
C LYS A 106 17.98 -4.11 5.51
N THR A 107 19.07 -3.45 5.09
CA THR A 107 20.41 -3.66 5.65
C THR A 107 20.98 -2.32 6.16
N PRO A 108 21.96 -2.37 7.09
CA PRO A 108 22.65 -1.15 7.52
C PRO A 108 23.52 -0.56 6.42
N GLU A 109 23.98 -1.38 5.47
CA GLU A 109 24.74 -0.94 4.30
C GLU A 109 23.90 -0.03 3.39
N ASP A 110 22.63 -0.37 3.18
CA ASP A 110 21.68 0.47 2.43
C ASP A 110 21.48 1.84 3.10
N ALA A 111 21.32 1.86 4.43
CA ALA A 111 21.18 3.10 5.18
C ALA A 111 22.46 3.94 5.09
N GLN A 112 23.64 3.31 5.15
CA GLN A 112 24.92 3.98 5.01
C GLN A 112 25.14 4.54 3.59
N ALA A 113 24.70 3.84 2.54
CA ALA A 113 24.76 4.32 1.17
C ALA A 113 23.94 5.61 0.99
N VAL A 114 22.75 5.69 1.60
CA VAL A 114 21.93 6.91 1.63
C VAL A 114 22.62 8.04 2.40
N MET A 115 23.30 7.75 3.51
CA MET A 115 24.09 8.75 4.23
C MET A 115 25.28 9.26 3.41
N ASN A 116 25.94 8.40 2.63
CA ASN A 116 27.03 8.83 1.76
C ASN A 116 26.53 9.79 0.66
N ALA A 117 25.29 9.59 0.18
CA ALA A 117 24.61 10.48 -0.77
C ALA A 117 23.95 11.72 -0.11
N GLN A 118 24.07 11.90 1.21
CA GLN A 118 23.44 13.00 1.95
C GLN A 118 23.78 14.37 1.37
N THR A 119 25.01 14.58 0.90
CA THR A 119 25.42 15.88 0.33
C THR A 119 24.65 16.23 -0.94
N GLU A 120 24.32 15.24 -1.76
CA GLU A 120 23.53 15.43 -2.98
C GLU A 120 22.06 15.67 -2.66
N ILE A 121 21.51 14.91 -1.71
CA ILE A 121 20.13 15.05 -1.24
C ILE A 121 19.95 16.43 -0.60
N LYS A 122 20.89 16.86 0.25
CA LYS A 122 20.87 18.17 0.90
C LYS A 122 20.92 19.32 -0.12
N LYS A 123 21.68 19.17 -1.21
CA LYS A 123 21.72 20.18 -2.29
C LYS A 123 20.41 20.27 -3.08
N LYS A 124 19.72 19.14 -3.30
CA LYS A 124 18.50 19.07 -4.12
C LYS A 124 17.22 19.38 -3.33
N HIS A 125 17.17 18.96 -2.07
CA HIS A 125 15.95 18.94 -1.27
C HIS A 125 16.08 19.62 0.09
N SER A 126 17.27 20.12 0.46
CA SER A 126 17.54 20.74 1.76
C SER A 126 17.24 19.83 2.97
N TRP A 127 17.34 18.52 2.80
CA TRP A 127 17.12 17.56 3.87
C TRP A 127 18.41 17.27 4.65
N ASN A 128 18.26 17.14 5.97
CA ASN A 128 19.29 16.63 6.87
C ASN A 128 18.95 15.18 7.22
N LEU A 129 19.89 14.28 6.97
CA LEU A 129 19.75 12.85 7.23
C LEU A 129 20.62 12.48 8.43
N GLU A 130 20.12 11.56 9.27
CA GLU A 130 20.80 11.05 10.45
C GLU A 130 20.42 9.58 10.66
N ILE A 131 21.41 8.68 10.79
CA ILE A 131 21.14 7.29 11.19
C ILE A 131 20.84 7.28 12.69
N LEU A 132 19.67 6.77 13.07
CA LEU A 132 19.37 6.51 14.46
C LEU A 132 20.28 5.40 14.98
N SER A 133 20.81 5.60 16.19
CA SER A 133 21.65 4.62 16.87
C SER A 133 21.38 4.61 18.38
N GLY A 134 21.79 3.52 19.05
CA GLY A 134 21.67 3.36 20.50
C GLY A 134 20.22 3.45 21.01
N ASP A 135 20.02 4.22 22.08
CA ASP A 135 18.72 4.37 22.75
C ASP A 135 17.63 4.94 21.83
N HIS A 136 17.98 5.88 20.94
CA HIS A 136 17.02 6.52 20.04
C HIS A 136 16.45 5.51 19.05
N GLU A 137 17.34 4.67 18.50
CA GLU A 137 16.94 3.59 17.61
C GLU A 137 16.08 2.55 18.33
N GLN A 138 16.49 2.12 19.54
CA GLN A 138 15.74 1.15 20.32
C GLN A 138 14.34 1.66 20.68
N ARG A 139 14.21 2.91 21.10
CA ARG A 139 12.91 3.55 21.37
C ARG A 139 12.04 3.60 20.12
N TYR A 140 12.62 3.93 18.97
CA TYR A 140 11.87 3.98 17.71
C TYR A 140 11.40 2.58 17.27
N TRP A 141 12.22 1.54 17.45
CA TRP A 141 11.79 0.16 17.24
C TRP A 141 10.66 -0.26 18.18
N GLN A 142 10.72 0.13 19.45
CA GLN A 142 9.62 -0.08 20.39
C GLN A 142 8.33 0.60 19.92
N LYS A 143 8.41 1.85 19.44
CA LYS A 143 7.27 2.55 18.81
C LYS A 143 6.66 1.72 17.68
N ILE A 144 7.48 1.21 16.74
CA ILE A 144 6.99 0.36 15.63
C ILE A 144 6.22 -0.86 16.14
N LEU A 145 6.73 -1.53 17.18
CA LEU A 145 6.10 -2.72 17.73
C LEU A 145 4.77 -2.40 18.42
N VAL A 146 4.73 -1.30 19.19
CA VAL A 146 3.51 -0.82 19.86
C VAL A 146 2.46 -0.43 18.82
N ASP A 147 2.82 0.36 17.80
CA ASP A 147 1.91 0.79 16.73
C ASP A 147 1.34 -0.41 15.97
N ARG A 148 2.18 -1.41 15.68
CA ARG A 148 1.74 -2.67 15.06
C ARG A 148 0.73 -3.39 15.96
N GLN A 149 1.02 -3.52 17.25
CA GLN A 149 0.14 -4.22 18.18
C GLN A 149 -1.20 -3.48 18.34
N ALA A 150 -1.17 -2.15 18.43
CA ALA A 150 -2.37 -1.32 18.45
C ALA A 150 -3.21 -1.51 17.17
N LYS A 151 -2.56 -1.52 16.00
CA LYS A 151 -3.24 -1.75 14.70
C LYS A 151 -3.81 -3.17 14.55
N LEU A 152 -3.17 -4.17 15.14
CA LEU A 152 -3.69 -5.55 15.17
C LEU A 152 -4.87 -5.70 16.13
N ASN A 153 -4.80 -5.03 17.28
CA ASN A 153 -5.84 -5.07 18.31
C ASN A 153 -7.04 -4.16 17.97
N GLN A 154 -6.89 -3.24 17.02
CA GLN A 154 -7.96 -2.32 16.63
C GLN A 154 -9.21 -3.12 16.20
N PRO A 155 -10.37 -2.90 16.84
CA PRO A 155 -11.61 -3.54 16.44
C PRO A 155 -11.92 -3.20 14.98
N ARG A 156 -11.84 -4.20 14.10
CA ARG A 156 -12.26 -4.02 12.71
C ARG A 156 -13.77 -4.17 12.64
N GLU A 157 -14.43 -3.17 12.08
CA GLU A 157 -15.83 -3.32 11.65
C GLU A 157 -15.90 -4.47 10.64
N LYS A 158 -16.43 -5.60 11.09
CA LYS A 158 -16.63 -6.76 10.23
C LYS A 158 -17.85 -6.47 9.38
N LYS A 159 -17.65 -6.05 8.13
CA LYS A 159 -18.74 -5.98 7.15
C LYS A 159 -19.43 -7.34 7.06
N ARG A 160 -20.75 -7.41 7.20
CA ARG A 160 -21.55 -8.67 7.19
C ARG A 160 -22.74 -8.56 6.25
N GLY A 161 -23.20 -9.72 5.75
CA GLY A 161 -24.42 -9.82 4.95
C GLY A 161 -24.39 -8.92 3.70
N THR A 162 -25.39 -8.04 3.60
CA THR A 162 -25.58 -7.10 2.49
C THR A 162 -24.40 -6.13 2.32
N GLU A 163 -23.78 -5.70 3.41
CA GLU A 163 -22.67 -4.75 3.36
C GLU A 163 -21.46 -5.33 2.62
N LYS A 164 -21.20 -6.65 2.76
CA LYS A 164 -20.17 -7.34 1.98
C LYS A 164 -20.47 -7.30 0.48
N LEU A 165 -21.74 -7.42 0.09
CA LEU A 165 -22.15 -7.41 -1.31
C LEU A 165 -22.02 -6.00 -1.91
N ILE A 166 -22.41 -4.97 -1.16
CA ILE A 166 -22.26 -3.57 -1.56
C ILE A 166 -20.79 -3.24 -1.80
N THR A 167 -19.91 -3.51 -0.82
CA THR A 167 -18.47 -3.26 -0.98
C THR A 167 -17.85 -4.05 -2.13
N LYS A 168 -18.33 -5.28 -2.39
CA LYS A 168 -17.88 -6.07 -3.55
C LYS A 168 -18.33 -5.43 -4.87
N ALA A 169 -19.57 -4.97 -4.97
CA ALA A 169 -20.08 -4.29 -6.15
C ALA A 169 -19.38 -2.94 -6.40
N GLU A 170 -19.15 -2.15 -5.35
CA GLU A 170 -18.40 -0.89 -5.42
C GLU A 170 -16.98 -1.10 -5.95
N LYS A 171 -16.28 -2.12 -5.45
CA LYS A 171 -14.93 -2.48 -5.90
C LYS A 171 -14.90 -2.84 -7.38
N ILE A 172 -15.87 -3.64 -7.85
CA ILE A 172 -16.00 -4.03 -9.27
C ILE A 172 -16.25 -2.78 -10.13
N ARG A 173 -17.16 -1.90 -9.71
CA ARG A 173 -17.47 -0.67 -10.45
C ARG A 173 -16.25 0.23 -10.56
N LEU A 174 -15.53 0.45 -9.46
CA LEU A 174 -14.32 1.28 -9.44
C LEU A 174 -13.25 0.73 -10.38
N ALA A 175 -13.02 -0.59 -10.36
CA ALA A 175 -12.05 -1.25 -11.26
C ALA A 175 -12.45 -1.10 -12.74
N LYS A 176 -13.73 -1.29 -13.08
CA LYS A 176 -14.24 -1.11 -14.44
C LYS A 176 -14.09 0.34 -14.91
N THR A 177 -14.37 1.32 -14.05
CA THR A 177 -14.14 2.74 -14.35
C THR A 177 -12.66 3.04 -14.58
N GLN A 178 -11.78 2.50 -13.74
CA GLN A 178 -10.32 2.65 -13.92
C GLN A 178 -9.84 2.07 -15.24
N GLN A 179 -10.29 0.86 -15.61
CA GLN A 179 -9.98 0.25 -16.91
C GLN A 179 -10.50 1.09 -18.08
N ALA A 180 -11.76 1.54 -18.03
CA ALA A 180 -12.35 2.38 -19.07
C ALA A 180 -11.68 3.76 -19.19
N SER A 181 -11.07 4.27 -18.11
CA SER A 181 -10.34 5.54 -18.11
C SER A 181 -8.91 5.44 -18.66
N GLN A 182 -8.41 4.23 -18.98
CA GLN A 182 -7.10 4.07 -19.62
C GLN A 182 -7.20 4.48 -21.10
N HIS A 183 -6.44 5.50 -21.49
CA HIS A 183 -6.33 5.92 -22.89
C HIS A 183 -5.68 4.83 -23.74
N ILE A 184 -6.30 4.47 -24.86
CA ILE A 184 -5.69 3.57 -25.87
C ILE A 184 -4.52 4.31 -26.50
N ARG A 185 -3.29 3.86 -26.26
CA ARG A 185 -2.09 4.36 -26.94
C ARG A 185 -1.94 3.60 -28.26
N PHE A 186 -2.27 4.25 -29.37
CA PHE A 186 -1.90 3.74 -30.68
C PHE A 186 -0.39 3.93 -30.84
N SER A 187 0.35 2.83 -30.99
CA SER A 187 1.72 2.89 -31.48
C SER A 187 1.65 3.28 -32.95
N GLU A 188 2.03 4.52 -33.27
CA GLU A 188 2.41 4.87 -34.64
C GLU A 188 3.60 3.96 -35.02
N TYR A 189 3.38 3.07 -35.97
CA TYR A 189 4.46 2.37 -36.66
C TYR A 189 4.88 3.22 -37.85
N ASP A 190 6.20 3.38 -38.00
CA ASP A 190 6.91 4.04 -39.11
C ASP A 190 6.51 3.51 -40.50
#